data_AF-A0A924KJA7-F1
#
_entry.id   AF-A0A924KJA7-F1
#
_cell.length_a   1.000
_cell.length_b   1.000
_cell.length_c   1.000
_cell.angle_alpha   90.00
_cell.angle_beta   90.00
_cell.angle_gamma   90.00
#
_symmetry.space_group_name_H-M   'P 1'
#
loop_
_entity.id
_entity.type
_entity.pdbx_description
1 polymer ?
#
loop_
_entity_poly.entity_id
_entity_poly.type
_entity_poly.pdbx_seq_one_letter_code
_entity_poly.pdbx_strand_id
1 'polypeptide(L)'
;MKTQIDHLVIVAKTLELGVQWCEATLGVTPGPGGDHPQYGTHNRLFKIATPAHPLAYIEIIAINQNAKKPANPLAKRWFDMDDATLQAAVAKEPRLVHFVANTTEIQAARHALKAQGIDRGPAVHASRH
;
A
#
# COMPACT_ATOMS: atom_id res chain seq x y z
N MET A 1 -19.82 -9.11 9.60
CA MET A 1 -18.66 -8.36 9.07
C MET A 1 -18.68 -8.38 7.56
N LYS A 2 -18.98 -7.23 6.94
CA LYS A 2 -18.84 -7.07 5.48
C LYS A 2 -17.43 -6.58 5.14
N THR A 3 -16.78 -7.24 4.18
CA THR A 3 -15.47 -6.84 3.64
C THR A 3 -15.51 -6.81 2.12
N GLN A 4 -14.71 -5.95 1.50
CA GLN A 4 -14.50 -5.92 0.06
C GLN A 4 -13.05 -5.58 -0.26
N ILE A 5 -12.58 -5.97 -1.45
CA ILE A 5 -11.28 -5.51 -1.96
C ILE A 5 -11.34 -3.99 -2.12
N ASP A 6 -10.37 -3.32 -1.52
CA ASP A 6 -10.17 -1.88 -1.62
C ASP A 6 -9.11 -1.57 -2.68
N HIS A 7 -7.93 -2.17 -2.56
CA HIS A 7 -6.88 -2.00 -3.53
C HIS A 7 -5.86 -3.13 -3.49
N LEU A 8 -5.08 -3.21 -4.57
CA LEU A 8 -3.86 -4.00 -4.62
C LEU A 8 -2.65 -3.07 -4.56
N VAL A 9 -1.59 -3.51 -3.89
CA VAL A 9 -0.40 -2.71 -3.63
C VAL A 9 0.77 -3.25 -4.42
N ILE A 10 1.30 -2.41 -5.30
CA ILE A 10 2.53 -2.66 -6.05
C ILE A 10 3.64 -1.79 -5.46
N VAL A 11 4.67 -2.41 -4.91
CA VAL A 11 5.84 -1.69 -4.40
C VAL A 11 6.86 -1.54 -5.52
N ALA A 12 7.36 -0.33 -5.69
CA ALA A 12 8.41 0.03 -6.63
C ALA A 12 9.61 0.66 -5.91
N LYS A 13 10.81 0.59 -6.51
CA LYS A 13 12.04 1.14 -5.91
C LYS A 13 11.95 2.66 -5.79
N THR A 14 11.47 3.30 -6.86
CA THR A 14 11.09 4.70 -6.89
C THR A 14 9.74 4.82 -7.57
N LEU A 15 9.04 5.93 -7.34
CA LEU A 15 7.73 6.14 -7.92
C LEU A 15 7.80 6.27 -9.45
N GLU A 16 8.86 6.91 -9.95
CA GLU A 16 9.13 7.07 -11.39
C GLU A 16 9.31 5.72 -12.08
N LEU A 17 10.10 4.81 -11.48
CA LEU A 17 10.26 3.45 -11.99
C LEU A 17 8.93 2.68 -11.96
N GLY A 18 8.12 2.88 -10.92
CA GLY A 18 6.78 2.30 -10.83
C GLY A 18 5.85 2.77 -11.96
N VAL A 19 5.87 4.07 -12.28
CA VAL A 19 5.12 4.65 -13.40
C VAL A 19 5.56 4.03 -14.73
N GLN A 20 6.87 4.05 -15.01
CA GLN A 20 7.42 3.51 -16.27
C GLN A 20 7.09 2.03 -16.45
N TRP A 21 7.21 1.24 -15.38
CA TRP A 21 6.84 -0.17 -15.40
C TRP A 21 5.34 -0.37 -15.67
N CYS A 22 4.48 0.43 -15.03
CA CYS A 22 3.03 0.35 -15.21
C CYS A 22 2.61 0.65 -16.65
N GLU A 23 3.22 1.67 -17.25
CA GLU A 23 2.99 2.03 -18.65
C GLU A 23 3.45 0.91 -19.58
N ALA A 24 4.67 0.38 -19.38
CA ALA A 24 5.23 -0.67 -20.22
C ALA A 24 4.51 -2.02 -20.09
N THR A 25 4.03 -2.36 -18.89
CA THR A 25 3.49 -3.70 -18.58
C THR A 25 1.97 -3.75 -18.69
N LEU A 26 1.30 -2.70 -18.22
CA LEU A 26 -0.16 -2.65 -18.11
C LEU A 26 -0.80 -1.71 -19.14
N GLY A 27 0.00 -0.89 -19.83
CA GLY A 27 -0.51 0.09 -20.80
C GLY A 27 -1.26 1.26 -20.15
N VAL A 28 -1.06 1.49 -18.84
CA VAL A 28 -1.76 2.52 -18.06
C VAL A 28 -0.76 3.46 -17.42
N THR A 29 -0.93 4.77 -17.64
CA THR A 29 -0.24 5.81 -16.86
C THR A 29 -1.03 6.05 -15.57
N PRO A 30 -0.47 5.76 -14.39
CA PRO A 30 -1.18 5.95 -13.14
C PRO A 30 -1.29 7.46 -12.81
N GLY A 31 -2.47 7.84 -12.33
CA GLY A 31 -2.79 9.22 -11.96
C GLY A 31 -2.08 9.66 -10.67
N PRO A 32 -2.18 10.95 -10.31
CA PRO A 32 -1.60 11.46 -9.08
C PRO A 32 -2.13 10.70 -7.87
N GLY A 33 -1.20 10.39 -6.95
CA GLY A 33 -1.51 9.91 -5.61
C GLY A 33 -1.24 11.02 -4.59
N GLY A 34 -0.55 10.70 -3.52
CA GLY A 34 -0.15 11.65 -2.48
C GLY A 34 1.07 11.18 -1.69
N ASP A 35 1.46 11.99 -0.73
CA ASP A 35 2.52 11.68 0.21
C ASP A 35 1.95 11.13 1.52
N HIS A 36 2.69 10.22 2.14
CA HIS A 36 2.43 9.68 3.47
C HIS A 36 3.57 10.06 4.43
N PRO A 37 3.61 11.30 4.97
CA PRO A 37 4.72 11.77 5.78
C PRO A 37 5.01 10.89 7.00
N GLN A 38 3.97 10.33 7.62
CA GLN A 38 4.10 9.46 8.78
C GLN A 38 4.87 8.15 8.47
N TYR A 39 4.79 7.69 7.22
CA TYR A 39 5.39 6.42 6.78
C TYR A 39 6.56 6.63 5.80
N GLY A 40 6.85 7.88 5.43
CA GLY A 40 7.94 8.21 4.50
C GLY A 40 7.77 7.51 3.14
N THR A 41 6.55 7.44 2.64
CA THR A 41 6.20 6.84 1.34
C THR A 41 5.37 7.81 0.51
N HIS A 42 5.29 7.55 -0.79
CA HIS A 42 4.44 8.27 -1.74
C HIS A 42 3.87 7.31 -2.77
N ASN A 43 2.76 7.66 -3.42
CA ASN A 43 2.09 6.75 -4.34
C ASN A 43 1.56 7.41 -5.64
N ARG A 44 1.15 6.53 -6.56
CA ARG A 44 0.38 6.81 -7.78
C ARG A 44 -0.74 5.78 -7.88
N LEU A 45 -1.89 6.19 -8.39
CA LEU A 45 -3.11 5.40 -8.32
C LEU A 45 -3.80 5.27 -9.68
N PHE A 46 -4.44 4.14 -9.94
CA PHE A 46 -5.41 4.01 -11.04
C PHE A 46 -6.53 3.04 -10.68
N LYS A 47 -7.73 3.28 -11.22
CA LYS A 47 -8.92 2.49 -10.91
C LYS A 47 -8.92 1.15 -11.64
N ILE A 48 -9.35 0.10 -10.93
CA ILE A 48 -9.63 -1.25 -11.47
C ILE A 48 -11.04 -1.71 -11.06
N ALA A 49 -11.95 -0.75 -10.90
CA ALA A 49 -13.28 -0.99 -10.38
C ALA A 49 -14.10 -1.94 -11.25
N THR A 50 -14.89 -2.79 -10.61
CA THR A 50 -15.86 -3.69 -11.24
C THR A 50 -17.22 -3.55 -10.53
N PRO A 51 -18.33 -4.07 -11.09
CA PRO A 51 -19.61 -4.06 -10.37
C PRO A 51 -19.55 -4.73 -8.99
N ALA A 52 -18.72 -5.76 -8.83
CA ALA A 52 -18.51 -6.44 -7.53
C ALA A 52 -17.58 -5.65 -6.58
N HIS A 53 -16.66 -4.85 -7.14
CA HIS A 53 -15.69 -4.06 -6.40
C HIS A 53 -15.63 -2.62 -6.94
N PRO A 54 -16.66 -1.80 -6.68
CA PRO A 54 -16.82 -0.50 -7.34
C PRO A 54 -15.78 0.54 -6.93
N LEU A 55 -15.08 0.30 -5.83
CA LEU A 55 -14.06 1.19 -5.28
C LEU A 55 -12.62 0.72 -5.55
N ALA A 56 -12.44 -0.43 -6.22
CA ALA A 56 -11.13 -1.04 -6.35
C ALA A 56 -10.15 -0.20 -7.18
N TYR A 57 -8.91 -0.09 -6.70
CA TYR A 57 -7.81 0.58 -7.39
C TYR A 57 -6.48 -0.17 -7.21
N ILE A 58 -5.49 0.19 -8.02
CA ILE A 58 -4.09 -0.18 -7.81
C ILE A 58 -3.39 1.00 -7.17
N GLU A 59 -2.64 0.73 -6.12
CA GLU A 59 -1.67 1.65 -5.52
C GLU A 59 -0.26 1.23 -5.92
N ILE A 60 0.44 2.08 -6.66
CA ILE A 60 1.89 1.96 -6.84
C ILE A 60 2.56 2.84 -5.79
N ILE A 61 3.32 2.24 -4.89
CA ILE A 61 3.92 2.93 -3.73
C ILE A 61 5.44 2.75 -3.72
N ALA A 62 6.16 3.78 -3.29
CA ALA A 62 7.61 3.75 -3.11
C ALA A 62 8.04 4.50 -1.83
N ILE A 63 9.25 4.21 -1.36
CA ILE A 63 9.86 4.96 -0.24
C ILE A 63 10.24 6.35 -0.75
N ASN A 64 9.71 7.39 -0.10
CA ASN A 64 10.07 8.77 -0.41
C ASN A 64 11.36 9.15 0.32
N GLN A 65 12.47 9.19 -0.41
CA GLN A 65 13.79 9.56 0.14
C GLN A 65 13.87 11.02 0.62
N ASN A 66 12.96 11.87 0.16
CA ASN A 66 12.87 13.28 0.54
C ASN A 66 11.91 13.51 1.72
N ALA A 67 11.23 12.47 2.21
CA ALA A 67 10.35 12.60 3.35
C ALA A 67 11.16 12.95 4.61
N LYS A 68 10.59 13.82 5.45
CA LYS A 68 11.12 14.03 6.80
C LYS A 68 11.18 12.68 7.52
N LYS A 69 12.28 12.43 8.24
CA LYS A 69 12.42 11.20 9.03
C LYS A 69 11.19 11.05 9.93
N PRO A 70 10.62 9.83 10.04
CA PRO A 70 9.50 9.60 10.94
C PRO A 70 9.84 10.07 12.35
N ALA A 71 8.88 10.71 13.02
CA ALA A 71 9.07 11.19 14.39
C ALA A 71 9.48 10.07 15.36
N ASN A 72 9.07 8.83 15.05
CA ASN A 72 9.51 7.62 15.73
C ASN A 72 10.43 6.81 14.79
N PRO A 73 11.74 6.71 15.05
CA PRO A 73 12.67 5.94 14.20
C PRO A 73 12.45 4.43 14.25
N LEU A 74 11.67 3.93 15.22
CA LEU A 74 11.29 2.52 15.31
C LEU A 74 9.99 2.20 14.55
N ALA A 75 9.29 3.21 14.03
CA ALA A 75 8.08 2.99 13.25
C ALA A 75 8.45 2.31 11.93
N LYS A 76 7.88 1.12 11.71
CA LYS A 76 8.02 0.40 10.44
C LYS A 76 7.13 1.03 9.38
N ARG A 77 7.62 1.07 8.15
CA ARG A 77 6.82 1.43 6.98
C ARG A 77 5.76 0.36 6.71
N TRP A 78 4.68 0.77 6.05
CA TRP A 78 3.66 -0.17 5.60
C TRP A 78 4.21 -1.22 4.65
N PHE A 79 3.47 -2.32 4.52
CA PHE A 79 3.69 -3.36 3.51
C PHE A 79 5.10 -3.97 3.54
N ASP A 80 5.71 -4.00 4.73
CA ASP A 80 7.06 -4.52 4.98
C ASP A 80 8.14 -3.88 4.10
N MET A 81 7.96 -2.63 3.68
CA MET A 81 8.90 -1.95 2.77
C MET A 81 10.31 -1.75 3.36
N ASP A 82 10.48 -1.96 4.68
CA ASP A 82 11.79 -1.97 5.35
C ASP A 82 12.50 -3.34 5.30
N ASP A 83 11.84 -4.39 4.81
CA ASP A 83 12.41 -5.72 4.66
C ASP A 83 13.47 -5.76 3.55
N ALA A 84 14.64 -6.31 3.86
CA ALA A 84 15.78 -6.34 2.94
C ALA A 84 15.53 -7.25 1.72
N THR A 85 14.78 -8.34 1.90
CA THR A 85 14.45 -9.27 0.80
C THR A 85 13.50 -8.59 -0.17
N LEU A 86 12.47 -7.90 0.34
CA LEU A 86 11.55 -7.13 -0.48
C LEU A 86 12.28 -6.00 -1.21
N GLN A 87 13.15 -5.24 -0.52
CA GLN A 87 13.93 -4.18 -1.15
C GLN A 87 14.84 -4.72 -2.27
N ALA A 88 15.50 -5.86 -2.05
CA ALA A 88 16.32 -6.51 -3.08
C ALA A 88 15.48 -6.99 -4.28
N ALA A 89 14.27 -7.49 -4.05
CA ALA A 89 13.36 -7.91 -5.11
C ALA A 89 12.85 -6.70 -5.93
N VAL A 90 12.42 -5.65 -5.25
CA VAL A 90 11.90 -4.40 -5.84
C VAL A 90 13.00 -3.60 -6.56
N ALA A 91 14.25 -3.76 -6.15
CA ALA A 91 15.39 -3.17 -6.86
C ALA A 91 15.58 -3.72 -8.28
N LYS A 92 15.04 -4.91 -8.58
CA LYS A 92 15.05 -5.50 -9.92
C LYS A 92 13.87 -5.00 -10.76
N GLU A 93 12.66 -5.05 -10.19
CA GLU A 93 11.44 -4.55 -10.82
C GLU A 93 10.30 -4.47 -9.78
N PRO A 94 9.21 -3.73 -10.05
CA PRO A 94 8.06 -3.66 -9.14
C PRO A 94 7.42 -5.02 -8.79
N ARG A 95 6.81 -5.10 -7.61
CA ARG A 95 6.20 -6.33 -7.05
C ARG A 95 4.80 -6.06 -6.56
N LEU A 96 3.83 -6.89 -6.94
CA LEU A 96 2.56 -7.00 -6.23
C LEU A 96 2.83 -7.68 -4.89
N VAL A 97 2.67 -6.95 -3.78
CA VAL A 97 3.06 -7.44 -2.44
C VAL A 97 1.89 -7.67 -1.51
N HIS A 98 0.81 -6.90 -1.66
CA HIS A 98 -0.31 -6.90 -0.72
C HIS A 98 -1.63 -6.66 -1.45
N PHE A 99 -2.72 -7.07 -0.81
CA PHE A 99 -4.06 -6.59 -1.07
C PHE A 99 -4.62 -5.98 0.21
N VAL A 100 -5.51 -5.00 0.07
CA VAL A 100 -6.17 -4.35 1.19
C VAL A 100 -7.67 -4.59 1.11
N ALA A 101 -8.24 -4.95 2.26
CA ALA A 101 -9.68 -5.14 2.43
C ALA A 101 -10.28 -3.98 3.22
N ASN A 102 -11.36 -3.41 2.71
CA ASN A 102 -12.12 -2.35 3.36
C ASN A 102 -13.29 -2.93 4.15
N THR A 103 -13.55 -2.35 5.33
CA THR A 103 -14.74 -2.62 6.13
C THR A 103 -15.18 -1.38 6.91
N THR A 104 -16.48 -1.24 7.14
CA THR A 104 -17.03 -0.25 8.08
C THR A 104 -16.97 -0.73 9.54
N GLU A 105 -16.55 -1.97 9.78
CA GLU A 105 -16.59 -2.63 11.10
C GLU A 105 -15.17 -3.03 11.57
N ILE A 106 -14.20 -2.11 11.52
CA ILE A 106 -12.77 -2.42 11.77
C ILE A 106 -12.51 -3.08 13.13
N GLN A 107 -13.26 -2.72 14.16
CA GLN A 107 -13.12 -3.36 15.48
C GLN A 107 -13.60 -4.80 15.45
N ALA A 108 -14.74 -5.10 14.82
CA ALA A 108 -15.22 -6.47 14.67
C ALA A 108 -14.22 -7.33 13.88
N ALA A 109 -13.64 -6.79 12.81
CA ALA A 109 -12.61 -7.46 12.02
C ALA A 109 -11.38 -7.83 12.85
N ARG A 110 -10.90 -6.90 13.69
CA ARG A 110 -9.74 -7.14 14.56
C ARG A 110 -10.00 -8.18 15.63
N HIS A 111 -11.22 -8.25 16.16
CA HIS A 111 -11.63 -9.31 17.09
C HIS A 111 -11.70 -10.67 16.39
N ALA A 112 -12.25 -10.72 15.18
CA ALA A 112 -12.33 -11.94 14.38
C ALA A 112 -10.92 -12.51 14.08
N LEU A 113 -9.99 -11.67 13.64
CA LEU A 113 -8.59 -12.08 13.41
C LEU A 113 -7.91 -12.58 14.70
N LYS A 114 -8.11 -11.87 15.81
CA LYS A 114 -7.58 -12.28 17.12
C LYS A 114 -8.12 -13.65 17.55
N ALA A 115 -9.41 -13.92 17.31
CA ALA A 115 -10.03 -15.20 17.64
C ALA A 115 -9.44 -16.38 16.84
N GLN A 116 -8.82 -16.10 15.69
CA GLN A 116 -8.07 -17.07 14.88
C GLN A 116 -6.58 -17.14 15.24
N GLY A 117 -6.14 -16.46 16.30
CA GLY A 117 -4.72 -16.41 16.70
C GLY A 117 -3.83 -15.54 15.81
N ILE A 118 -4.42 -14.71 14.92
CA ILE A 118 -3.66 -13.84 14.02
C ILE A 118 -3.35 -12.53 14.74
N ASP A 119 -2.06 -12.19 14.84
CA ASP A 119 -1.67 -10.84 15.25
C ASP A 119 -1.85 -9.84 14.09
N ARG A 120 -2.33 -8.66 14.43
CA ARG A 120 -2.90 -7.65 13.54
C ARG A 120 -2.51 -6.23 13.95
N GLY A 121 -1.62 -6.10 14.95
CA GLY A 121 -1.24 -4.81 15.53
C GLY A 121 -2.44 -4.01 16.09
N PRO A 122 -2.28 -2.73 16.42
CA PRO A 122 -3.37 -1.81 16.75
C PRO A 122 -4.13 -1.31 15.49
N ALA A 123 -5.32 -0.75 15.66
CA ALA A 123 -5.94 0.05 14.60
C ALA A 123 -5.22 1.41 14.59
N VAL A 124 -4.75 1.84 13.42
CA VAL A 124 -3.98 3.08 13.29
C VAL A 124 -4.75 4.03 12.38
N HIS A 125 -4.88 5.29 12.80
CA HIS A 125 -5.39 6.35 11.94
C HIS A 125 -4.36 6.67 10.87
N ALA A 126 -4.81 6.76 9.62
CA ALA A 126 -3.96 7.06 8.48
C ALA A 126 -4.64 8.10 7.58
N SER A 127 -3.83 8.97 6.99
CA SER A 127 -4.25 9.95 6.00
C SER A 127 -3.14 10.13 4.96
N ARG A 128 -3.54 10.57 3.76
CA ARG A 128 -2.64 11.02 2.71
C ARG A 128 -2.85 12.52 2.48
N HIS A 129 -1.80 13.23 2.10
CA HIS A 129 -1.83 14.65 1.72
C HIS A 129 -1.69 14.82 0.21
#